data_AF-A0A929B3H8-F1
#
_entry.id   AF-A0A929B3H8-F1
#
_cell.length_a   1.000
_cell.length_b   1.000
_cell.length_c   1.000
_cell.angle_alpha   90.00
_cell.angle_beta   90.00
_cell.angle_gamma   90.00
#
_symmetry.space_group_name_H-M   'P 1'
#
loop_
_entity.id
_entity.type
_entity.pdbx_description
1 polymer ?
#
loop_
_entity_poly.entity_id
_entity_poly.type
_entity_poly.pdbx_seq_one_letter_code
_entity_poly.pdbx_strand_id
1 'polypeptide(L)' 'MAIIKWIRETIQYLWRGTVRLFSPTDDDYPKTGVQPFEGDSYKENEDYS' A
#
# COMPACT_ATOMS: atom_id res chain seq x y z
N MET A 1 34.01 14.94 -18.35
CA MET A 1 33.55 16.34 -18.25
C MET A 1 32.58 16.48 -17.08
N ALA A 2 32.66 17.57 -16.31
CA ALA A 2 31.86 17.78 -15.10
C ALA A 2 30.34 17.80 -15.35
N ILE A 3 29.91 18.33 -16.50
CA ILE A 3 28.49 18.45 -16.89
C ILE A 3 27.82 17.07 -17.03
N ILE A 4 28.51 16.09 -17.63
CA ILE A 4 27.98 14.72 -17.79
C ILE A 4 27.80 14.04 -16.42
N LYS A 5 28.73 14.27 -15.49
CA LYS A 5 28.63 13.75 -14.12
C LYS A 5 27.39 14.30 -13.41
N TRP A 6 27.19 15.62 -13.50
CA TRP A 6 26.06 16.29 -12.85
C TRP A 6 24.70 15.79 -13.39
N ILE A 7 24.55 15.68 -14.72
CA ILE A 7 23.34 15.14 -15.35
C ILE A 7 23.04 13.71 -14.86
N ARG A 8 24.07 12.85 -14.77
CA ARG A 8 23.91 11.48 -14.30
C ARG A 8 23.42 11.43 -12.84
N GLU A 9 23.99 12.26 -11.97
CA GLU A 9 23.59 12.33 -10.56
C GLU A 9 22.15 12.83 -10.41
N THR A 10 21.73 13.83 -11.18
CA THR A 10 20.34 14.31 -11.19
C THR A 10 19.35 13.25 -11.65
N ILE A 11 19.64 12.56 -12.76
CA ILE A 11 18.79 11.48 -13.27
C ILE A 11 18.69 10.35 -12.24
N GLN A 12 19.81 9.94 -11.62
CA GLN A 12 19.81 8.91 -10.58
C GLN A 12 18.99 9.31 -9.35
N TYR A 13 19.05 10.58 -8.94
CA TYR A 13 18.25 11.09 -7.82
C TYR A 13 16.75 11.03 -8.12
N LEU A 14 16.32 11.51 -9.29
CA LEU A 14 14.90 11.50 -9.68
C LEU A 14 14.38 10.08 -9.89
N TRP A 15 15.19 9.21 -10.51
CA TRP A 15 14.81 7.82 -10.80
C TRP A 15 14.41 7.03 -9.54
N ARG A 16 15.07 7.28 -8.41
CA ARG A 16 14.74 6.63 -7.12
C ARG A 16 13.29 6.92 -6.67
N GLY A 17 12.81 8.14 -6.86
CA GLY A 17 11.44 8.52 -6.53
C GLY A 17 10.44 8.03 -7.57
N THR A 18 10.78 8.15 -8.86
CA THR A 18 9.95 7.69 -9.97
C THR A 18 9.68 6.19 -9.90
N VAL A 19 10.71 5.37 -9.64
CA VAL A 19 10.54 3.92 -9.50
C VAL A 19 9.60 3.59 -8.35
N ARG A 20 9.68 4.29 -7.22
CA ARG A 20 8.78 4.06 -6.09
C ARG A 20 7.34 4.48 -6.36
N LEU A 21 7.13 5.57 -7.09
CA LEU A 21 5.80 6.13 -7.36
C LEU A 21 5.05 5.36 -8.46
N PHE A 22 5.79 4.88 -9.46
CA PHE A 22 5.23 4.21 -10.63
C PHE A 22 5.57 2.72 -10.70
N SER A 23 6.24 2.15 -9.69
CA SER A 23 6.32 0.69 -9.58
C SER A 23 4.91 0.14 -9.44
N PRO A 24 4.64 -1.04 -10.03
CA PRO A 24 3.46 -1.80 -9.66
C PRO A 24 3.36 -1.87 -8.14
N THR A 25 2.19 -1.59 -7.59
CA THR A 25 1.99 -1.74 -6.15
C THR A 25 2.29 -3.18 -5.80
N ASP A 26 3.12 -3.39 -4.78
CA ASP A 26 3.27 -4.69 -4.12
C ASP A 26 2.03 -4.90 -3.23
N ASP A 27 0.88 -4.93 -3.89
CA ASP A 27 -0.42 -5.18 -3.29
C ASP A 27 -0.52 -6.69 -3.07
N ASP A 28 0.13 -7.20 -2.03
CA ASP A 28 -0.05 -8.57 -1.54
C ASP A 28 -1.36 -8.67 -0.72
N TYR A 29 -2.44 -8.12 -1.29
CA TYR A 29 -3.77 -8.39 -0.76
C TYR A 29 -4.09 -9.86 -1.03
N PRO A 30 -4.52 -10.62 -0.02
CA PRO A 30 -4.90 -12.01 -0.23
C PRO A 30 -5.96 -12.07 -1.33
N LYS A 31 -5.82 -13.02 -2.26
CA LYS A 31 -6.75 -13.25 -3.39
C LYS A 31 -8.21 -13.43 -2.95
N THR A 32 -8.42 -13.67 -1.67
CA THR A 32 -9.72 -13.73 -1.02
C THR A 32 -9.80 -12.68 0.07
N GLY A 33 -10.77 -11.77 -0.02
CA GLY A 33 -11.16 -10.92 1.10
C GLY A 33 -11.86 -11.76 2.14
N VAL A 34 -11.11 -12.29 3.12
CA VAL A 34 -11.72 -12.87 4.31
C VAL A 34 -12.09 -11.71 5.22
N GLN A 35 -13.38 -11.38 5.25
CA GLN A 35 -13.96 -10.52 6.27
C GLN A 35 -13.72 -11.22 7.63
N PRO A 36 -12.88 -10.68 8.53
CA PRO A 36 -12.52 -11.39 9.76
C PRO A 36 -13.65 -11.46 10.79
N PHE A 37 -14.75 -10.72 10.54
CA PHE A 37 -15.94 -10.73 11.36
C PHE A 37 -17.15 -10.90 10.43
N GLU A 38 -17.69 -12.12 10.33
CA GLU A 38 -19.15 -12.22 10.21
C GLU A 38 -19.66 -11.51 11.46
N GLY A 39 -20.24 -10.32 11.29
CA GLY A 39 -20.68 -9.53 12.43
C GLY A 39 -21.58 -10.42 13.29
N ASP A 40 -21.18 -10.69 14.54
CA ASP A 40 -22.05 -11.39 15.46
C ASP A 40 -23.37 -10.63 15.50
N SER A 41 -24.46 -11.30 15.12
CA SER A 41 -25.79 -10.71 15.21
C SER A 41 -25.95 -10.15 16.62
N TYR A 42 -26.38 -8.89 16.72
CA TYR A 42 -26.66 -8.27 18.01
C TYR A 42 -27.59 -9.19 18.80
N LYS A 43 -27.07 -9.80 19.87
CA LYS A 43 -27.90 -10.51 20.84
C LYS A 43 -28.52 -9.43 21.72
N GLU A 44 -29.77 -9.10 21.41
CA GLU A 44 -30.61 -8.38 22.35
C GLU A 44 -30.72 -9.27 23.59
N ASN A 45 -30.04 -8.88 24.67
CA ASN A 45 -30.26 -9.51 25.95
C ASN A 45 -31.69 -9.13 26.35
N GLU A 46 -32.63 -10.07 26.22
CA GLU A 46 -33.93 -10.00 26.89
C GLU A 46 -33.72 -10.17 28.41
N ASP A 47 -33.01 -9.23 29.03
CA ASP A 47 -33.07 -9.01 30.48
C ASP A 47 -34.20 -8.00 30.75
N TYR A 48 -35.42 -8.46 30.50
CA TYR A 48 -36.63 -7.91 31.08
C TYR A 48 -37.55 -9.06 31.53
N SER A 49 -37.22 -9.69 32.67
CA SER A 49 -38.19 -9.97 33.75
C SER A 49 -37.52 -10.56 34.98
#